data_AF-A0A7V7UU51-F1
#
_entry.id   AF-A0A7V7UU51-F1
#
_cell.length_a   1.000
_cell.length_b   1.000
_cell.length_c   1.000
_cell.angle_alpha   90.00
_cell.angle_beta   90.00
_cell.angle_gamma   90.00
#
_symmetry.space_group_name_H-M   'P 1'
#
loop_
_entity.id
_entity.type
_entity.pdbx_description
1 polymer ?
#
loop_
_entity_poly.entity_id
_entity_poly.type
_entity_poly.pdbx_seq_one_letter_code
_entity_poly.pdbx_strand_id
1 'polypeptide(L)' 'MKKKKQYEVTFILNNGEIGHLIEASSLVRARDKIKKHFVDDLNSPVIAITDDLVIIKQNIQYFKVKEYDFFEE' A
#
# COMPACT_ATOMS: atom_id res chain seq x y z
N MET A 1 16.65 -3.88 20.31
CA MET A 1 15.46 -4.29 19.53
C MET A 1 14.27 -3.36 19.73
N LYS A 2 14.11 -2.36 18.85
CA LYS A 2 12.86 -1.60 18.74
C LYS A 2 11.93 -2.36 17.79
N LYS A 3 10.72 -2.70 18.24
CA LYS A 3 9.71 -3.34 17.39
C LYS A 3 9.07 -2.26 16.52
N LYS A 4 9.34 -2.28 15.22
CA LYS A 4 8.62 -1.44 14.25
C LYS A 4 7.56 -2.28 13.55
N LYS A 5 6.36 -1.71 13.41
CA LYS A 5 5.30 -2.32 12.62
C LYS A 5 5.46 -1.88 11.17
N GLN A 6 5.74 -2.84 10.29
CA GLN A 6 5.71 -2.62 8.86
C GLN A 6 4.46 -3.27 8.29
N TYR A 7 3.93 -2.69 7.24
CA TYR A 7 2.76 -3.22 6.56
C TYR A 7 3.10 -3.41 5.09
N GLU A 8 2.86 -4.58 4.54
CA GLU A 8 2.92 -4.77 3.09
C GLU A 8 1.52 -4.56 2.52
N VAL A 9 1.41 -3.65 1.55
CA VAL A 9 0.26 -3.58 0.67
C VAL A 9 0.55 -4.31 -0.62
N THR A 10 -0.31 -5.26 -0.97
CA THR A 10 -0.25 -5.96 -2.25
C THR A 10 -1.45 -5.55 -3.10
N PHE A 11 -1.19 -4.86 -4.21
CA PHE A 11 -2.20 -4.52 -5.20
C PHE A 11 -2.36 -5.70 -6.17
N ILE A 12 -3.56 -6.26 -6.24
CA ILE A 12 -3.89 -7.31 -7.20
C ILE A 12 -4.45 -6.64 -8.45
N LEU A 13 -3.71 -6.79 -9.55
CA LEU A 13 -4.03 -6.23 -10.85
C LEU A 13 -4.67 -7.29 -11.75
N ASN A 14 -5.22 -6.87 -12.88
CA ASN A 14 -5.72 -7.80 -13.91
C ASN A 14 -4.63 -8.71 -14.50
N ASN A 15 -3.36 -8.26 -14.47
CA ASN A 15 -2.23 -8.88 -15.13
C ASN A 15 -1.07 -9.26 -14.19
N GLY A 16 -1.28 -9.23 -12.87
CA GLY A 16 -0.23 -9.54 -11.90
C GLY A 16 -0.50 -8.95 -10.53
N GLU A 17 0.54 -8.87 -9.71
CA GLU A 17 0.49 -8.25 -8.39
C GLU A 17 1.71 -7.38 -8.14
N ILE A 18 1.51 -6.30 -7.38
CA ILE A 18 2.58 -5.38 -6.96
C ILE A 18 2.52 -5.24 -5.44
N GLY A 19 3.60 -5.66 -4.77
CA GLY A 19 3.80 -5.50 -3.33
C GLY A 19 4.61 -4.25 -3.01
N HIS A 20 4.24 -3.54 -1.95
CA HIS A 20 4.99 -2.40 -1.43
C HIS A 20 4.91 -2.33 0.10
N LEU A 21 6.04 -2.04 0.74
CA LEU A 21 6.11 -1.85 2.18
C LEU A 21 5.78 -0.40 2.54
N ILE A 22 4.79 -0.23 3.42
CA ILE A 22 4.39 1.05 3.98
C ILE A 22 4.63 1.08 5.48
N GLU A 23 5.08 2.24 5.96
CA GLU A 23 5.18 2.51 7.38
C GLU A 23 3.88 3.14 7.90
N ALA A 24 3.30 2.50 8.91
CA ALA A 24 2.13 2.99 9.62
C ALA A 24 2.18 2.56 11.08
N SER A 25 1.52 3.33 11.96
CA SER A 25 1.46 2.99 13.39
C SER A 25 0.44 1.89 13.70
N SER A 26 -0.46 1.55 12.77
CA SER A 26 -1.46 0.48 12.92
C SER A 26 -2.03 0.03 11.56
N LEU A 27 -2.62 -1.18 11.54
CA LEU A 27 -3.26 -1.75 10.35
C LEU A 27 -4.39 -0.86 9.82
N VAL A 28 -5.14 -0.22 10.72
CA VAL A 28 -6.22 0.71 10.35
C VAL A 28 -5.64 1.91 9.61
N ARG A 29 -4.56 2.51 10.12
CA ARG A 29 -3.91 3.65 9.45
C ARG A 29 -3.25 3.28 8.14
N ALA A 30 -2.68 2.07 8.04
CA ALA A 30 -2.17 1.53 6.78
C ALA A 30 -3.29 1.45 5.72
N ARG A 31 -4.44 0.88 6.09
CA ARG A 31 -5.62 0.79 5.20
C ARG A 31 -6.17 2.16 4.82
N ASP A 32 -6.27 3.09 5.76
CA ASP A 32 -6.80 4.43 5.48
C ASP A 32 -5.88 5.22 4.55
N LYS A 33 -4.55 5.14 4.72
CA LYS A 33 -3.59 5.74 3.79
C LYS A 33 -3.83 5.24 2.36
N ILE A 34 -3.93 3.93 2.16
CA ILE A 34 -4.15 3.34 0.82
C ILE A 34 -5.50 3.75 0.27
N LYS A 35 -6.57 3.68 1.07
CA LYS A 35 -7.91 4.10 0.65
C LYS A 35 -7.96 5.56 0.24
N LYS A 36 -7.29 6.45 0.97
CA LYS A 36 -7.23 7.87 0.61
C LYS A 36 -6.58 8.09 -0.77
N HIS A 37 -5.48 7.40 -1.04
CA HIS A 37 -4.84 7.47 -2.37
C HIS A 37 -5.67 6.80 -3.48
N PHE A 38 -6.40 5.73 -3.14
CA PHE A 38 -7.22 4.99 -4.11
C PHE A 38 -8.55 5.67 -4.43
N VAL A 39 -9.33 5.98 -3.39
CA VAL A 39 -10.73 6.43 -3.44
C VAL A 39 -10.85 7.94 -3.45
N ASP A 40 -10.12 8.65 -2.59
CA ASP A 40 -10.37 10.08 -2.36
C ASP A 40 -9.67 10.97 -3.39
N ASP A 41 -8.54 10.51 -3.95
CA ASP A 41 -7.85 11.23 -5.05
C ASP A 41 -8.50 10.94 -6.41
N LEU A 42 -9.76 11.33 -6.58
CA LEU A 42 -10.53 11.12 -7.83
C LEU A 42 -9.95 11.88 -9.03
N ASN A 43 -9.08 12.88 -8.79
CA ASN A 43 -8.49 13.71 -9.83
C ASN A 43 -7.27 13.03 -10.49
N SER A 44 -6.67 12.04 -9.83
CA SER A 44 -5.55 11.29 -10.38
C SER A 44 -5.99 9.88 -10.82
N PRO A 45 -5.81 9.50 -12.10
CA PRO A 45 -6.06 8.14 -12.57
C PRO A 45 -4.99 7.14 -12.08
N VAL A 46 -3.98 7.63 -11.36
CA VAL A 46 -2.81 6.87 -10.93
C VAL A 46 -2.55 6.96 -9.43
N ILE A 47 -1.95 5.91 -8.88
CA ILE A 47 -1.48 5.82 -7.50
C ILE A 47 0.04 5.75 -7.56
N ALA A 48 0.71 6.80 -7.08
CA ALA A 48 2.14 6.78 -6.85
C ALA A 48 2.43 5.96 -5.58
N ILE A 49 3.26 4.94 -5.72
CA ILE A 49 3.71 4.09 -4.62
C ILE A 49 5.10 4.56 -4.15
N THR A 50 5.98 4.85 -5.10
CA THR A 50 7.28 5.51 -4.89
C THR A 50 7.48 6.53 -6.01
N ASP A 51 8.58 7.28 -5.96
CA ASP A 51 8.92 8.27 -6.99
C ASP A 51 9.00 7.64 -8.41
N ASP A 52 9.40 6.36 -8.49
CA ASP A 52 9.59 5.64 -9.75
C ASP A 52 8.50 4.60 -10.07
N LEU A 53 7.58 4.32 -9.13
CA LEU A 53 6.56 3.27 -9.28
C LEU A 53 5.15 3.83 -9.15
N VAL A 54 4.38 3.66 -10.22
CA VAL A 54 3.02 4.15 -10.35
C VAL A 54 2.10 3.03 -10.80
N ILE A 55 0.90 2.95 -10.20
CA ILE A 55 -0.16 2.02 -10.61
C ILE A 55 -1.35 2.77 -11.18
N ILE A 56 -1.87 2.33 -12.32
CA ILE A 56 -3.13 2.85 -12.89
C ILE A 56 -4.32 2.27 -12.13
N LYS A 57 -5.20 3.13 -11.60
CA LYS A 57 -6.32 2.73 -10.72
C LYS A 57 -7.25 1.71 -11.36
N GLN A 58 -7.55 1.86 -12.65
CA GLN A 58 -8.44 0.98 -13.42
C GLN A 58 -7.93 -0.47 -13.51
N ASN A 59 -6.63 -0.70 -13.32
CA ASN A 59 -6.05 -2.04 -13.38
C ASN A 59 -6.13 -2.78 -12.03
N ILE A 60 -6.43 -2.07 -10.94
CA ILE A 60 -6.51 -2.64 -9.59
C ILE A 60 -7.90 -3.25 -9.40
N GLN A 61 -7.95 -4.55 -9.09
CA GLN A 61 -9.18 -5.23 -8.70
C GLN A 61 -9.46 -5.02 -7.21
N TYR A 62 -8.44 -5.28 -6.39
CA TYR A 62 -8.48 -5.13 -4.95
C TYR A 62 -7.05 -5.10 -4.38
N PHE A 63 -6.91 -4.77 -3.10
CA PHE A 63 -5.62 -4.81 -2.40
C PHE A 63 -5.71 -5.61 -1.10
N LYS A 64 -4.57 -6.19 -0.71
CA LYS A 64 -4.39 -6.90 0.57
C LYS A 64 -3.40 -6.11 1.43
N VAL A 65 -3.55 -6.18 2.75
CA VAL A 65 -2.58 -5.61 3.70
C VAL A 65 -2.17 -6.67 4.69
N LYS A 66 -0.86 -6.92 4.81
CA LYS A 66 -0.26 -7.84 5.79
C LYS A 66 0.60 -7.07 6.78
N GLU A 67 0.51 -7.41 8.07
CA GLU A 67 1.38 -6.85 9.11
C GLU A 67 2.65 -7.69 9.22
N TYR A 68 3.79 -7.02 9.24
CA TYR A 68 5.11 -7.59 9.47
C TYR A 68 5.70 -6.99 10.74
N ASP A 69 6.19 -7.87 11.62
CA ASP A 69 6.98 -7.48 12.77
C ASP A 69 8.44 -7.34 12.32
N PHE A 70 8.93 -6.11 12.19
CA PHE A 70 10.34 -5.84 11.90
C PHE A 70 11.12 -5.61 13.19
N PHE A 71 12.19 -6.36 13.37
CA PHE A 71 13.12 -6.22 14.48
C PHE A 71 14.39 -5.55 13.97
N GLU A 72 14.61 -4.27 14.29
CA GLU A 72 15.93 -3.64 14.13
C GLU A 72 16.86 -4.20 15.23
N GLU A 73 17.99 -4.80 14.82
CA GLU A 73 19.09 -5.24 15.71
C GLU A 73 19.57 -4.09 16.60
#